data_AF-A0A4S3LKS3-F1
#
_entry.id   AF-A0A4S3LKS3-F1
#
_cell.length_a   1.000
_cell.length_b   1.000
_cell.length_c   1.000
_cell.angle_alpha   90.00
_cell.angle_beta   90.00
_cell.angle_gamma   90.00
#
_symmetry.space_group_name_H-M   'P 1'
#
loop_
_entity.id
_entity.type
_entity.pdbx_description
1 polymer ?
#
loop_
_entity_poly.entity_id
_entity_poly.type
_entity_poly.pdbx_seq_one_letter_code
_entity_poly.pdbx_strand_id
1 'polypeptide(L)'
;DEPTASMDEQLEEYVIRQLHTWLVGRTLIVVTHRPALLKLVDRIVVMDNGRVVADGPRDKILATAAGNTPAPAVAAATDNRQGAA
;
A
#
# COMPACT_ATOMS: atom_id res chain seq x y z
N ASP A 1 -7.51 20.70 -14.19
CA ASP A 1 -7.99 20.29 -15.51
C ASP A 1 -6.76 20.20 -16.39
N GLU A 2 -6.25 18.98 -16.62
CA GLU A 2 -4.99 18.78 -17.33
C GLU A 2 -5.16 17.80 -18.51
N PRO A 3 -4.99 18.25 -19.76
CA PRO A 3 -5.18 17.43 -20.97
C PRO A 3 -4.05 16.42 -21.24
N THR A 4 -3.03 16.33 -20.37
CA THR A 4 -1.93 15.36 -20.42
C THR A 4 -2.22 14.05 -19.67
N ALA A 5 -3.24 14.02 -18.83
CA ALA A 5 -3.55 12.87 -17.96
C ALA A 5 -3.76 11.56 -18.73
N SER A 6 -4.34 11.62 -19.93
CA SER A 6 -4.61 10.43 -20.76
C SER A 6 -3.36 9.83 -21.41
N MET A 7 -2.31 10.63 -21.66
CA MET A 7 -1.04 10.14 -22.20
C MET A 7 -0.16 9.55 -21.09
N ASP A 8 -0.25 10.11 -19.88
CA ASP A 8 0.43 9.60 -18.69
C ASP A 8 -0.15 8.25 -18.22
N GLU A 9 -1.46 8.04 -18.31
CA GLU A 9 -2.10 6.80 -17.84
C GLU A 9 -1.63 5.55 -18.61
N GLN A 10 -1.42 5.67 -19.92
CA GLN A 10 -0.87 4.59 -20.76
C GLN A 10 0.59 4.28 -20.41
N LEU A 11 1.40 5.32 -20.16
CA LEU A 11 2.78 5.17 -19.74
C LEU A 11 2.87 4.53 -18.34
N GLU A 12 1.99 4.94 -17.42
CA GLU A 12 1.88 4.34 -16.09
C GLU A 12 1.53 2.87 -16.16
N GLU A 13 0.54 2.49 -16.96
CA GLU A 13 0.14 1.09 -17.13
C GLU A 13 1.26 0.25 -17.74
N TYR A 14 2.01 0.81 -18.70
CA TYR A 14 3.20 0.19 -19.25
C TYR A 14 4.26 -0.06 -18.16
N VAL A 15 4.58 0.95 -17.36
CA VAL A 15 5.56 0.84 -16.26
C VAL A 15 5.12 -0.19 -15.23
N ILE A 16 3.84 -0.17 -14.82
CA ILE A 16 3.26 -1.14 -13.88
C ILE A 16 3.45 -2.57 -14.41
N ARG A 17 3.16 -2.83 -15.68
CA ARG A 17 3.32 -4.17 -16.27
C ARG A 17 4.78 -4.64 -16.26
N GLN A 18 5.72 -3.75 -16.58
CA GLN A 18 7.15 -4.09 -16.54
C GLN A 18 7.62 -4.37 -15.11
N LEU A 19 7.22 -3.52 -14.16
CA LEU A 19 7.55 -3.69 -12.75
C LEU A 19 6.97 -5.00 -12.20
N HIS A 20 5.72 -5.34 -12.53
CA HIS A 20 5.11 -6.59 -12.08
C HIS A 20 5.94 -7.82 -12.46
N THR A 21 6.42 -7.87 -13.71
CA THR A 21 7.28 -8.98 -14.18
C THR A 21 8.64 -8.97 -13.50
N TRP A 22 9.22 -7.77 -13.34
CA TRP A 22 10.51 -7.62 -12.67
C TRP A 22 10.43 -8.02 -11.19
N LEU A 23 9.32 -7.77 -10.49
CA LEU A 23 9.21 -8.01 -9.05
C LEU A 23 9.14 -9.48 -8.62
N VAL A 24 9.09 -10.43 -9.56
CA VAL A 24 9.14 -11.86 -9.23
C VAL A 24 10.40 -12.19 -8.42
N GLY A 25 10.21 -12.73 -7.22
CA GLY A 25 11.29 -13.07 -6.29
C GLY A 25 11.90 -11.88 -5.54
N ARG A 26 11.29 -10.68 -5.62
CA ARG A 26 11.75 -9.45 -4.96
C ARG A 26 10.68 -8.87 -4.04
N THR A 27 11.10 -8.16 -3.00
CA THR A 27 10.20 -7.39 -2.14
C THR A 27 10.15 -5.94 -2.60
N LEU A 28 8.95 -5.40 -2.84
CA LEU A 28 8.74 -3.98 -3.13
C LEU A 28 8.22 -3.26 -1.89
N ILE A 29 8.83 -2.12 -1.57
CA ILE A 29 8.28 -1.13 -0.67
C ILE A 29 8.10 0.15 -1.48
N VAL A 30 6.89 0.72 -1.47
CA VAL A 30 6.57 1.93 -2.24
C VAL A 30 5.84 2.94 -1.36
N VAL A 31 6.26 4.20 -1.48
CA VAL A 31 5.58 5.36 -0.91
C VAL A 31 5.23 6.27 -2.07
N THR A 32 3.95 6.50 -2.30
CA THR A 32 3.49 7.23 -3.49
C THR A 32 2.15 7.93 -3.23
N HIS A 33 1.94 9.03 -3.95
CA HIS A 33 0.63 9.69 -4.05
C HIS A 33 -0.16 9.22 -5.28
N ARG A 34 0.40 8.31 -6.10
CA ARG A 34 -0.23 7.81 -7.33
C ARG A 34 -0.99 6.51 -7.05
N PRO A 35 -2.34 6.51 -7.14
CA PRO A 35 -3.15 5.32 -6.86
C PRO A 35 -2.87 4.16 -7.82
N ALA A 36 -2.46 4.44 -9.06
CA ALA A 36 -2.18 3.41 -10.06
C ALA A 36 -1.12 2.39 -9.61
N LEU A 37 -0.08 2.84 -8.88
CA LEU A 37 0.97 1.97 -8.35
C LEU A 37 0.48 1.04 -7.23
N LEU A 38 -0.65 1.34 -6.59
CA LEU A 38 -1.23 0.43 -5.59
C LEU A 38 -1.70 -0.89 -6.22
N LYS A 39 -1.85 -0.95 -7.55
CA LYS A 39 -2.09 -2.21 -8.28
C LYS A 39 -0.96 -3.22 -8.10
N LEU A 40 0.25 -2.77 -7.77
CA LEU A 40 1.46 -3.62 -7.59
C LEU A 40 1.64 -4.16 -6.18
N VAL A 41 0.83 -3.73 -5.21
CA VAL A 41 1.00 -4.11 -3.80
C VAL A 41 -0.17 -4.94 -3.29
N ASP A 42 0.15 -5.91 -2.43
CA ASP A 42 -0.84 -6.80 -1.81
C ASP A 42 -1.27 -6.31 -0.42
N ARG A 43 -0.42 -5.49 0.23
CA ARG A 43 -0.56 -5.03 1.61
C ARG A 43 -0.32 -3.52 1.69
N ILE A 44 -1.13 -2.83 2.47
CA ILE A 44 -0.98 -1.39 2.77
C ILE A 44 -0.76 -1.21 4.27
N VAL A 45 0.20 -0.35 4.61
CA VAL A 45 0.42 0.14 5.97
C VAL A 45 0.12 1.63 6.00
N VAL A 46 -0.78 2.05 6.88
CA VAL A 46 -1.13 3.45 7.09
C VAL A 46 -0.42 3.94 8.34
N MET A 47 0.27 5.06 8.21
CA MET A 47 0.96 5.71 9.32
C MET A 47 0.32 7.06 9.62
N ASP A 48 0.15 7.35 10.90
CA ASP A 48 -0.23 8.66 11.41
C ASP A 48 0.62 9.01 12.64
N ASN A 49 1.14 10.23 12.69
CA ASN A 49 1.98 10.73 13.79
C ASN A 49 3.11 9.76 14.21
N GLY A 50 3.78 9.14 13.22
CA GLY A 50 4.87 8.18 13.46
C GLY A 50 4.43 6.81 13.99
N ARG A 51 3.13 6.53 14.05
CA ARG A 51 2.57 5.24 14.47
C ARG A 51 1.84 4.58 13.32
N VAL A 52 1.88 3.24 13.28
CA VAL A 52 1.07 2.46 12.35
C VAL A 52 -0.36 2.42 12.90
N VAL A 53 -1.30 2.99 12.14
CA VAL A 53 -2.73 3.01 12.50
C VAL A 53 -3.52 1.93 11.77
N ALA A 54 -3.02 1.44 10.63
CA ALA A 54 -3.63 0.33 9.91
C ALA A 54 -2.59 -0.48 9.15
N ASP A 55 -2.87 -1.77 9.00
CA ASP A 55 -2.03 -2.72 8.30
C ASP A 55 -2.89 -3.89 7.83
N GLY A 56 -2.92 -4.12 6.52
CA GLY A 56 -3.68 -5.25 6.00
C GLY A 56 -3.71 -5.31 4.48
N PRO A 57 -4.49 -6.26 3.93
CA PRO A 57 -4.67 -6.41 2.50
C PRO A 57 -5.13 -5.10 1.87
N ARG A 58 -4.55 -4.76 0.71
CA ARG A 58 -4.86 -3.52 -0.03
C ARG A 58 -6.36 -3.27 -0.13
N ASP A 59 -7.10 -4.25 -0.61
CA ASP A 59 -8.53 -4.10 -0.93
C ASP A 59 -9.37 -3.81 0.34
N LYS A 60 -8.98 -4.38 1.49
CA LYS A 60 -9.63 -4.10 2.78
C LYS A 60 -9.36 -2.68 3.26
N ILE A 61 -8.10 -2.23 3.16
CA ILE A 61 -7.71 -0.89 3.59
C ILE A 61 -8.37 0.17 2.69
N LEU A 62 -8.36 -0.03 1.37
CA LEU A 62 -9.00 0.88 0.41
C LEU A 62 -10.52 0.94 0.59
N ALA A 63 -11.19 -0.19 0.83
CA ALA A 63 -12.63 -0.20 1.13
C ALA A 63 -12.96 0.60 2.40
N THR A 64 -12.09 0.55 3.39
CA THR A 64 -12.30 1.28 4.66
C THR A 64 -12.03 2.78 4.50
N ALA A 65 -11.03 3.16 3.70
CA ALA A 65 -10.72 4.55 3.38
C ALA A 65 -11.81 5.24 2.55
N ALA A 66 -12.49 4.51 1.65
CA ALA A 66 -13.59 5.04 0.84
C ALA A 66 -14.89 5.29 1.64
N GLY A 67 -15.00 4.72 2.85
CA GLY A 67 -16.21 4.72 3.65
C GLY A 67 -16.01 5.28 5.06
N ASN A 68 -15.28 6.39 5.23
CA ASN A 68 -15.13 7.21 6.46
C ASN A 68 -15.19 6.47 7.82
N THR A 69 -14.67 5.25 7.89
CA THR A 69 -14.62 4.42 9.09
C THR A 69 -13.15 4.17 9.34
N PRO A 70 -12.64 4.35 10.57
CA PRO A 70 -11.24 4.09 10.84
C PRO A 70 -10.90 2.64 10.46
N ALA A 71 -9.83 2.50 9.66
CA ALA A 71 -9.29 1.21 9.24
C ALA A 71 -9.13 0.28 10.45
N PRO A 72 -9.39 -1.04 10.30
CA PRO A 72 -9.34 -1.96 11.42
C PRO A 72 -7.95 -1.88 12.04
N ALA A 73 -7.93 -1.43 13.30
CA ALA A 73 -6.74 -1.27 14.09
C ALA A 73 -5.94 -2.58 14.06
N VAL A 74 -4.67 -2.48 13.69
CA VAL A 74 -3.73 -3.60 13.76
C VAL A 74 -3.76 -4.10 15.18
N ALA A 75 -4.13 -5.37 15.37
CA ALA A 75 -3.85 -6.09 16.60
C ALA A 75 -2.36 -5.89 16.88
N ALA A 76 -2.06 -5.07 17.88
CA ALA A 76 -0.72 -4.75 18.31
C ALA A 76 0.07 -6.05 18.37
N ALA A 77 1.12 -6.16 17.56
CA ALA A 77 2.09 -7.22 17.68
C ALA A 77 2.55 -7.19 19.15
N THR A 78 2.07 -8.17 19.93
CA THR A 78 2.51 -8.38 21.30
C THR A 78 4.01 -8.62 21.22
N ASP A 79 4.78 -7.63 21.67
CA ASP A 79 6.22 -7.73 21.86
C ASP A 79 6.45 -8.78 22.95
N ASN A 80 6.54 -10.04 22.52
CA ASN A 80 6.69 -11.21 23.38
C ASN A 80 8.19 -11.38 23.75
N ARG A 81 8.83 -10.32 24.25
CA ARG A 81 10.22 -10.32 24.75
C ARG A 81 10.29 -10.43 26.27
N GLN A 82 9.55 -11.37 26.84
CA GLN A 82 9.81 -11.84 28.21
C GLN A 82 10.04 -13.36 28.17
N GLY A 83 11.31 -13.75 28.20
CA GLY A 83 11.74 -15.12 28.39
C GLY A 83 13.00 -15.51 27.63
N ALA A 84 14.18 -15.10 28.13
CA ALA A 84 15.37 -15.95 28.23
C ALA A 84 16.57 -15.16 28.79
N ALA A 85 17.18 -15.75 29.81
CA ALA A 85 18.41 -15.40 30.54
C ALA A 85 18.27 -14.40 31.70
#